data_AF-A0A3C0L113-F1
#
_entry.id   AF-A0A3C0L113-F1
#
_cell.length_a   1.000
_cell.length_b   1.000
_cell.length_c   1.000
_cell.angle_alpha   90.00
_cell.angle_beta   90.00
_cell.angle_gamma   90.00
#
_symmetry.space_group_name_H-M   'P 1'
#
loop_
_entity.id
_entity.type
_entity.pdbx_description
1 polymer ?
#
loop_
_entity_poly.entity_id
_entity_poly.type
_entity_poly.pdbx_seq_one_letter_code
_entity_poly.pdbx_strand_id
1 'polypeptide(L)' 'MSAVIENHHDDHHHGPDKGLMRWVLTTNHKDIGTLYLWFSFAMFLMGGCMALVIRAELFQPG' A
#
# COMPACT_ATOMS: atom_id res chain seq x y z
N MET A 1 12.93 -32.20 -46.09
CA MET A 1 12.60 -30.77 -45.95
C MET A 1 11.71 -30.62 -44.73
N SER A 2 12.13 -29.76 -43.80
CA SER A 2 11.35 -29.14 -42.73
C SER A 2 10.51 -30.06 -41.83
N ALA A 3 11.14 -30.55 -40.76
CA ALA A 3 10.42 -30.67 -39.50
C ALA A 3 9.96 -29.25 -39.15
N VAL A 4 8.65 -29.00 -39.28
CA VAL A 4 8.03 -27.77 -38.80
C VAL A 4 8.31 -27.70 -37.31
N ILE A 5 9.14 -26.73 -36.96
CA ILE A 5 9.50 -26.36 -35.59
C ILE A 5 8.20 -25.98 -34.88
N GLU A 6 7.74 -26.82 -33.95
CA GLU A 6 6.89 -26.36 -32.85
C GLU A 6 7.70 -25.31 -32.09
N ASN A 7 7.41 -24.04 -32.38
CA ASN A 7 7.88 -22.96 -31.53
C ASN A 7 7.05 -23.06 -30.24
N HIS A 8 7.66 -23.67 -29.23
CA HIS A 8 7.24 -23.56 -27.84
C HIS A 8 7.07 -22.05 -27.56
N HIS A 9 5.84 -21.61 -27.37
CA HIS A 9 5.61 -20.29 -26.80
C HIS A 9 6.02 -20.38 -25.34
N ASP A 10 7.27 -19.99 -25.07
CA ASP A 10 7.75 -19.75 -23.71
C ASP A 10 6.88 -18.64 -23.10
N ASP A 11 6.03 -19.01 -22.16
CA ASP A 11 5.30 -18.10 -21.28
C ASP A 11 6.32 -17.31 -20.45
N HIS A 12 6.80 -16.21 -21.01
CA HIS A 12 7.67 -15.25 -20.34
C HIS A 12 6.90 -14.53 -19.21
N HIS A 13 6.76 -15.22 -18.08
CA HIS A 13 6.36 -14.67 -16.79
C HIS A 13 7.43 -13.73 -16.23
N HIS A 14 7.63 -12.56 -16.85
CA HIS A 14 8.39 -11.45 -16.28
C HIS A 14 7.47 -10.25 -16.03
N GLY A 15 6.46 -10.46 -15.19
CA GLY A 15 5.77 -9.35 -14.54
C GLY A 15 6.63 -8.87 -13.37
N PRO A 16 6.96 -7.57 -13.26
CA PRO A 16 7.82 -7.08 -12.19
C PRO A 16 7.22 -7.41 -10.82
N ASP A 17 8.05 -7.91 -9.90
CA ASP A 17 7.66 -8.42 -8.58
C ASP A 17 6.59 -7.54 -7.92
N LYS A 18 5.39 -8.12 -7.82
CA LYS A 18 4.19 -7.47 -7.31
C LYS A 18 4.18 -7.64 -5.80
N GLY A 19 4.71 -6.67 -5.07
CA GLY A 19 4.72 -6.72 -3.61
C GLY A 19 4.82 -5.36 -2.94
N LEU A 20 4.47 -5.32 -1.65
CA LEU A 20 4.69 -4.18 -0.76
C LEU A 20 6.17 -3.73 -0.77
N MET A 21 7.12 -4.63 -1.05
CA MET A 21 8.53 -4.28 -1.22
C MET A 21 8.78 -3.27 -2.36
N ARG A 22 7.99 -3.31 -3.44
CA ARG A 22 8.08 -2.30 -4.50
C ARG A 22 7.62 -0.92 -4.04
N TRP A 23 6.65 -0.87 -3.13
CA TRP A 23 6.22 0.38 -2.49
C TRP A 23 7.21 0.88 -1.45
N VAL A 24 7.86 -0.01 -0.69
CA VAL A 24 8.88 0.38 0.32
C VAL A 24 10.19 0.83 -0.33
N LEU A 25 10.56 0.23 -1.46
CA LEU A 25 11.78 0.54 -2.23
C LEU A 25 11.51 1.49 -3.42
N THR A 26 10.34 2.11 -3.50
CA THR A 26 10.03 3.07 -4.58
C THR A 26 10.78 4.39 -4.34
N THR A 27 11.53 4.88 -5.33
CA THR A 27 12.16 6.21 -5.30
C THR A 27 11.22 7.29 -5.86
N ASN A 28 10.00 6.93 -6.26
CA ASN A 28 9.05 7.87 -6.82
C ASN A 28 8.38 8.70 -5.71
N HIS A 29 8.51 10.03 -5.78
CA HIS A 29 7.91 10.95 -4.81
C HIS A 29 6.37 10.90 -4.78
N LYS A 30 5.71 10.41 -5.85
CA LYS A 30 4.25 10.22 -5.87
C LYS A 30 3.82 9.05 -4.98
N ASP A 31 4.49 7.92 -5.09
CA ASP A 31 4.18 6.72 -4.29
C ASP A 31 4.54 6.95 -2.81
N ILE A 32 5.70 7.57 -2.55
CA ILE A 32 6.12 7.99 -1.22
C ILE A 32 5.12 8.97 -0.61
N GLY A 33 4.64 9.94 -1.39
CA GLY A 33 3.63 10.89 -0.94
C GLY A 33 2.32 10.19 -0.53
N THR A 34 1.84 9.23 -1.32
CA THR A 34 0.63 8.46 -1.01
C THR A 34 0.79 7.61 0.25
N LEU A 35 1.96 6.98 0.48
CA LEU A 35 2.25 6.23 1.70
C LEU A 35 2.20 7.12 2.95
N TYR A 36 2.81 8.30 2.91
CA TYR A 36 2.79 9.26 4.02
C TYR A 36 1.39 9.82 4.27
N LEU A 37 0.63 10.11 3.21
CA LEU A 37 -0.73 10.61 3.35
C LEU A 37 -1.63 9.57 4.02
N TRP A 38 -1.48 8.29 3.66
CA TRP A 38 -2.22 7.22 4.31
C TRP A 38 -1.75 7.01 5.77
N PHE A 39 -0.45 6.95 6.02
CA PHE A 39 0.07 6.82 7.38
C PHE A 39 -0.38 7.96 8.31
N SER A 40 -0.28 9.20 7.85
CA SER A 40 -0.70 10.39 8.61
C SER A 40 -2.21 10.42 8.83
N PHE A 41 -3.02 10.05 7.84
CA PHE A 41 -4.47 9.95 8.00
C PHE A 41 -4.87 8.85 9.00
N ALA A 42 -4.20 7.70 8.99
CA ALA A 42 -4.43 6.64 9.97
C ALA A 42 -4.09 7.09 11.40
N MET A 43 -2.95 7.76 11.59
CA MET A 43 -2.57 8.34 12.89
C MET A 43 -3.50 9.46 13.34
N PHE A 44 -3.97 10.28 12.40
CA PHE A 44 -4.97 11.32 12.68
C PHE A 44 -6.29 10.73 13.16
N LEU A 45 -6.80 9.68 12.52
CA LEU A 45 -8.01 8.99 12.98
C LEU A 45 -7.80 8.34 14.35
N MET A 46 -6.67 7.66 14.56
CA MET A 46 -6.34 7.03 15.85
C MET A 46 -6.29 8.07 16.99
N GLY A 47 -5.51 9.13 16.82
CA GLY A 47 -5.39 10.20 17.81
C GLY A 47 -6.67 11.02 17.96
N GLY A 48 -7.38 11.27 16.86
CA GLY A 48 -8.67 11.94 16.84
C GLY A 48 -9.75 11.15 17.58
N CYS A 49 -9.83 9.85 17.36
CA CYS A 49 -10.72 8.96 18.11
C CYS A 49 -10.40 9.00 19.61
N MET A 50 -9.12 8.90 19.99
CA MET A 50 -8.72 9.01 21.40
C MET A 50 -9.10 10.37 22.01
N ALA A 51 -8.93 11.46 21.27
CA ALA A 51 -9.35 12.80 21.71
C ALA A 51 -10.88 12.91 21.87
N LEU A 52 -11.66 12.28 20.98
CA LEU A 52 -13.12 12.24 21.08
C LEU A 52 -13.59 11.42 22.29
N VAL A 53 -12.92 10.31 22.61
CA VAL A 53 -13.22 9.50 23.80
C VAL A 53 -12.97 10.31 25.07
N ILE A 54 -11.83 10.97 25.20
CA ILE A 54 -11.55 11.86 26.36
C ILE A 54 -12.64 12.93 26.49
N ARG A 55 -13.06 13.51 25.36
CA ARG A 55 -14.15 14.49 25.35
C ARG A 55 -15.48 13.88 25.80
N ALA A 56 -15.79 12.65 25.41
CA ALA A 56 -17.00 11.94 25.80
C ALA A 56 -17.02 11.63 27.31
N GLU A 57 -15.90 11.20 27.88
CA GLU A 57 -15.75 10.98 29.33
C GLU A 57 -15.95 12.28 30.14
N LEU A 58 -15.55 13.43 29.58
CA LEU A 58 -15.76 14.73 30.23
C LEU A 58 -17.19 15.28 30.07
N PHE A 59 -17.97 14.77 29.10
CA PHE A 59 -19.37 15.17 28.89
C PHE A 59 -20.33 14.51 29.88
N GLN A 60 -19.94 13.38 30.45
CA GLN A 60 -20.67 12.71 31.52
C GLN A 60 -19.70 12.40 32.67
N PRO A 61 -19.26 13.44 33.42
CA PRO A 61 -18.61 13.19 34.68
C PRO A 61 -19.60 12.42 35.57
N GLY A 62 -19.11 11.41 36.27
CA GLY A 62 -19.90 10.71 37.28
C GLY A 62 -20.59 11.65 38.25
#